data_AF-A0A1E4LKW7-F1
#
_entry.id   AF-A0A1E4LKW7-F1
#
_cell.length_a   1.000
_cell.length_b   1.000
_cell.length_c   1.000
_cell.angle_alpha   90.00
_cell.angle_beta   90.00
_cell.angle_gamma   90.00
#
_symmetry.space_group_name_H-M   'P 1'
#
loop_
_entity.id
_entity.type
_entity.pdbx_description
1 polymer ?
#
loop_
_entity_poly.entity_id
_entity_poly.type
_entity_poly.pdbx_seq_one_letter_code
_entity_poly.pdbx_strand_id
1 'polypeptide(L)'
;MKIEDIKNAVLAIVAGIGTVIAKFCGGWDTAMQTLVFVMAVDYITGLIVAGVFKRSNKSSGGALDSRAGFKGLCKKGVVLLIVMLSTYLDRMVGTDTVVRTATILFFIGNEGLSVIENIGLMGVPFPPSIKNALEALQKKSEK
;
A
#
# COMPACT_ATOMS: atom_id res chain seq x y z
N MET A 1 12.00 -1.75 35.05
CA MET A 1 11.02 -1.21 34.09
C MET A 1 10.01 -2.31 33.80
N LYS A 2 8.71 -2.07 33.98
CA LYS A 2 7.69 -3.12 33.75
C LYS A 2 7.53 -3.32 32.24
N ILE A 3 7.16 -4.54 31.82
CA ILE A 3 6.89 -4.86 30.41
C ILE A 3 5.81 -3.90 29.83
N GLU A 4 4.85 -3.49 30.67
CA GLU A 4 3.82 -2.52 30.32
C GLU A 4 4.38 -1.14 29.95
N ASP A 5 5.39 -0.65 30.69
CA ASP A 5 6.04 0.64 30.42
C ASP A 5 6.76 0.59 29.08
N ILE A 6 7.45 -0.52 28.78
CA ILE A 6 8.15 -0.73 27.50
C ILE A 6 7.15 -0.74 26.35
N LYS A 7 6.05 -1.50 26.48
CA LYS A 7 5.00 -1.57 25.46
C LYS A 7 4.42 -0.17 25.18
N ASN A 8 4.09 0.56 26.24
CA ASN A 8 3.51 1.90 26.11
C ASN A 8 4.49 2.88 25.47
N ALA A 9 5.78 2.82 25.82
CA ALA A 9 6.81 3.64 25.21
C ALA A 9 6.96 3.36 23.70
N VAL A 10 6.99 2.08 23.30
CA VAL A 10 7.05 1.70 21.88
C VAL A 10 5.83 2.20 21.11
N LEU A 11 4.62 2.01 21.65
CA LEU A 11 3.39 2.49 21.03
C LEU A 11 3.38 4.02 20.90
N ALA A 12 3.83 4.74 21.93
CA ALA A 12 3.90 6.20 21.90
C ALA A 12 4.89 6.70 20.83
N ILE A 13 6.06 6.08 20.69
CA ILE A 13 7.04 6.43 19.66
C ILE A 13 6.46 6.19 18.26
N VAL A 14 5.88 5.01 18.02
CA VAL A 14 5.28 4.67 16.72
C VAL A 14 4.12 5.61 16.38
N ALA A 15 3.24 5.89 17.33
CA ALA A 15 2.14 6.83 17.16
C ALA A 15 2.63 8.26 16.90
N GLY A 16 3.69 8.68 17.60
CA GLY A 16 4.33 9.98 17.41
C GLY A 16 4.88 10.14 15.99
N ILE A 17 5.67 9.16 15.53
CA ILE A 17 6.22 9.14 14.16
C ILE A 17 5.09 9.13 13.13
N GLY A 18 4.09 8.27 13.30
CA GLY A 18 2.93 8.20 12.40
C GLY A 18 2.18 9.53 12.30
N THR A 19 1.97 10.20 13.43
CA THR A 19 1.30 11.50 13.48
C THR A 19 2.11 12.57 12.75
N VAL A 20 3.43 12.58 12.92
CA VAL A 20 4.33 13.52 12.21
C VAL A 20 4.26 13.28 10.70
N ILE A 21 4.37 12.02 10.25
CA ILE A 21 4.27 11.67 8.82
C ILE A 21 2.91 12.09 8.25
N ALA A 22 1.81 11.80 8.94
CA ALA A 22 0.46 12.18 8.51
C ALA A 22 0.32 13.70 8.34
N LYS A 23 0.90 14.49 9.26
CA LYS A 23 0.91 15.96 9.13
C LYS A 23 1.66 16.44 7.89
N PHE A 24 2.81 15.84 7.57
CA PHE A 24 3.56 16.20 6.35
C PHE A 24 2.83 15.80 5.07
N CYS A 25 2.07 14.71 5.12
CA CYS A 25 1.23 14.26 4.01
C CYS A 25 -0.13 14.98 3.93
N GLY A 26 -0.32 16.11 4.62
CA GLY A 26 -1.51 16.95 4.48
C GLY A 26 -2.67 16.62 5.42
N GLY A 27 -2.49 15.69 6.37
CA GLY A 27 -3.47 15.36 7.39
C GLY A 27 -3.85 13.88 7.43
N TRP A 28 -4.82 13.55 8.31
CA TRP A 28 -5.34 12.20 8.52
C TRP A 28 -6.83 12.10 8.17
N ASP A 29 -7.17 12.51 6.96
CA ASP A 29 -8.53 12.48 6.43
C ASP A 29 -8.94 11.08 5.91
N THR A 30 -10.18 10.95 5.47
CA THR A 30 -10.73 9.69 4.93
C THR A 30 -9.94 9.16 3.73
N ALA A 31 -9.41 10.04 2.87
CA ALA A 31 -8.63 9.62 1.71
C ALA A 31 -7.31 8.99 2.15
N MET A 32 -6.58 9.63 3.07
CA MET A 32 -5.35 9.09 3.64
C MET A 32 -5.61 7.78 4.41
N GLN A 33 -6.67 7.72 5.21
CA GLN A 33 -7.06 6.50 5.93
C GLN A 33 -7.34 5.34 4.96
N THR A 34 -8.04 5.62 3.87
CA THR A 34 -8.36 4.62 2.84
C THR A 34 -7.09 4.11 2.15
N LEU A 35 -6.14 5.00 1.83
CA LEU A 35 -4.86 4.62 1.24
C LEU A 35 -4.06 3.69 2.15
N VAL A 36 -3.90 4.07 3.42
CA VAL A 36 -3.17 3.24 4.40
C VAL A 36 -3.88 1.90 4.61
N PHE A 37 -5.21 1.90 4.66
CA PHE A 37 -6.00 0.67 4.75
C PHE A 37 -5.76 -0.27 3.57
N VAL A 38 -5.87 0.22 2.33
CA VAL A 38 -5.66 -0.63 1.14
C VAL A 38 -4.21 -1.10 1.02
N MET A 39 -3.23 -0.26 1.40
CA MET A 39 -1.82 -0.67 1.50
C MET A 39 -1.62 -1.80 2.51
N ALA A 40 -2.28 -1.75 3.67
CA ALA A 40 -2.22 -2.79 4.68
C ALA A 40 -2.85 -4.10 4.16
N VAL A 41 -4.01 -4.00 3.50
CA VAL A 41 -4.68 -5.15 2.88
C VAL A 41 -3.81 -5.78 1.78
N ASP A 42 -3.20 -5.00 0.89
CA ASP A 42 -2.28 -5.53 -0.12
C ASP A 42 -1.08 -6.23 0.53
N TYR A 43 -0.52 -5.64 1.59
CA TYR A 43 0.64 -6.23 2.25
C TYR A 43 0.29 -7.58 2.90
N ILE A 44 -0.83 -7.62 3.64
CA ILE A 44 -1.30 -8.84 4.31
C ILE A 44 -1.66 -9.91 3.27
N THR A 45 -2.42 -9.56 2.24
CA THR A 45 -2.78 -10.52 1.18
C THR A 45 -1.55 -11.04 0.44
N GLY A 46 -0.57 -10.18 0.15
CA GLY A 46 0.70 -10.57 -0.46
C GLY A 46 1.51 -11.54 0.42
N LEU A 47 1.55 -11.32 1.74
CA LEU A 47 2.18 -12.25 2.68
C LEU A 47 1.46 -13.60 2.73
N ILE A 48 0.12 -13.61 2.68
CA ILE A 48 -0.68 -14.84 2.64
C ILE A 48 -0.39 -15.63 1.36
N VAL A 49 -0.38 -14.97 0.20
CA VAL A 49 -0.06 -15.62 -1.09
C VAL A 49 1.34 -16.22 -1.05
N ALA A 50 2.33 -15.48 -0.55
CA ALA A 50 3.71 -15.96 -0.49
C ALA A 50 3.87 -17.10 0.54
N GLY A 51 3.21 -17.02 1.69
CA GLY A 51 3.41 -17.97 2.79
C GLY A 51 2.62 -19.26 2.65
N VAL A 52 1.34 -19.12 2.33
CA VAL A 52 0.39 -20.24 2.30
C VAL A 52 0.32 -20.85 0.91
N PHE A 53 0.14 -20.02 -0.11
CA PHE A 53 -0.08 -20.51 -1.47
C PHE A 53 1.22 -20.76 -2.25
N LYS A 54 2.35 -20.18 -1.80
CA LYS A 54 3.66 -20.24 -2.46
C LYS A 54 3.59 -19.90 -3.96
N ARG A 55 2.69 -18.99 -4.32
CA ARG A 55 2.41 -18.56 -5.72
C ARG A 55 2.64 -17.07 -5.92
N SER A 56 3.44 -16.44 -5.06
CA SER A 56 3.69 -15.01 -5.15
C SER A 56 4.59 -14.67 -6.33
N ASN A 57 4.05 -13.96 -7.32
CA ASN A 57 4.81 -13.36 -8.42
C ASN A 57 5.83 -12.30 -7.94
N LYS A 58 5.73 -11.86 -6.68
CA LYS A 58 6.63 -10.85 -6.07
C LYS A 58 7.94 -11.47 -5.54
N SER A 59 8.10 -12.79 -5.59
CA SER A 59 9.27 -13.55 -5.08
C SER A 59 9.79 -14.55 -6.11
N SER A 60 11.11 -14.78 -6.17
CA SER A 60 11.74 -15.63 -7.20
C SER A 60 11.29 -17.10 -7.16
N GLY A 61 10.72 -17.57 -6.05
CA GLY A 61 10.27 -18.96 -5.86
C GLY A 61 8.82 -19.09 -5.44
N GLY A 62 8.02 -18.02 -5.55
CA GLY A 62 6.61 -18.01 -5.11
C GLY A 62 6.40 -17.98 -3.59
N ALA A 63 7.42 -18.35 -2.79
CA ALA A 63 7.38 -18.44 -1.34
C ALA A 63 7.73 -17.13 -0.62
N LEU A 64 7.46 -17.05 0.69
CA LEU A 64 7.88 -15.93 1.54
C LEU A 64 9.39 -15.67 1.41
N ASP A 65 9.72 -14.49 0.90
CA ASP A 65 11.07 -13.93 0.91
C ASP A 65 11.02 -12.57 1.62
N SER A 66 11.80 -12.44 2.69
CA SER A 66 11.88 -11.21 3.48
C SER A 66 12.42 -10.03 2.67
N ARG A 67 13.30 -10.28 1.68
CA ARG A 67 13.82 -9.24 0.78
C ARG A 67 12.71 -8.72 -0.15
N ALA A 68 11.89 -9.64 -0.69
CA ALA A 68 10.73 -9.28 -1.48
C ALA A 68 9.70 -8.48 -0.66
N GLY A 69 9.43 -8.91 0.57
CA GLY A 69 8.54 -8.20 1.51
C GLY A 69 9.05 -6.79 1.84
N PHE A 70 10.35 -6.65 2.13
CA PHE A 70 10.97 -5.36 2.41
C PHE A 70 10.93 -4.44 1.18
N LYS A 71 11.22 -4.97 -0.02
CA LYS A 71 11.10 -4.22 -1.28
C LYS A 71 9.68 -3.71 -1.51
N GLY A 72 8.68 -4.54 -1.19
CA GLY A 72 7.26 -4.13 -1.23
C GLY A 72 6.95 -3.00 -0.26
N LEU A 73 7.47 -3.06 0.97
CA LEU A 73 7.28 -2.01 1.96
C LEU A 73 7.99 -0.71 1.57
N CYS A 74 9.20 -0.78 1.01
CA CYS A 74 9.90 0.39 0.47
C CYS A 74 9.09 1.09 -0.62
N LYS A 75 8.47 0.33 -1.54
CA LYS A 75 7.60 0.90 -2.58
C LYS A 75 6.43 1.69 -1.97
N LYS A 76 5.79 1.15 -0.92
CA LYS A 76 4.71 1.85 -0.19
C LYS A 76 5.20 3.11 0.51
N GLY A 77 6.42 3.07 1.06
CA GLY A 77 7.10 4.27 1.57
C GLY A 77 7.26 5.35 0.50
N VAL A 78 7.68 4.98 -0.71
CA VAL A 78 7.78 5.91 -1.85
C VAL A 78 6.41 6.49 -2.23
N VAL A 79 5.35 5.69 -2.19
CA VAL A 79 3.99 6.20 -2.41
C VAL A 79 3.64 7.32 -1.41
N LEU A 80 3.92 7.12 -0.12
CA LEU A 80 3.68 8.16 0.89
C LEU A 80 4.56 9.41 0.66
N LEU A 81 5.79 9.25 0.18
CA LEU A 81 6.63 10.40 -0.22
C LEU A 81 6.04 11.17 -1.40
N ILE A 82 5.42 10.47 -2.36
CA ILE A 82 4.73 11.12 -3.49
C ILE A 82 3.49 11.88 -2.98
N VAL A 83 2.72 11.31 -2.06
CA VAL A 83 1.58 12.01 -1.42
C VAL A 83 2.05 13.26 -0.67
N MET A 84 3.17 13.17 0.04
CA MET A 84 3.81 14.32 0.67
C MET A 84 4.17 15.38 -0.37
N LEU A 85 4.84 15.01 -1.46
CA LEU A 85 5.18 15.94 -2.54
C LEU A 85 3.93 16.63 -3.11
N SER A 86 2.87 15.87 -3.38
CA SER A 86 1.59 16.41 -3.87
C SER A 86 0.95 17.39 -2.89
N THR A 87 1.10 17.15 -1.58
CA THR A 87 0.64 18.10 -0.54
C THR A 87 1.41 19.42 -0.61
N TYR A 88 2.73 19.37 -0.86
CA TYR A 88 3.54 20.58 -1.03
C TYR A 88 3.21 21.30 -2.35
N LEU A 89 2.87 20.55 -3.41
CA LEU A 89 2.41 21.14 -4.66
C LEU A 89 1.07 21.87 -4.49
N ASP A 90 0.11 21.28 -3.79
CA ASP A 90 -1.16 21.96 -3.48
C ASP A 90 -0.93 23.28 -2.74
N ARG A 91 -0.02 23.29 -1.75
CA ARG A 91 0.35 24.49 -1.00
C ARG A 91 1.04 25.54 -1.88
N MET A 92 1.85 25.10 -2.84
CA MET A 92 2.57 25.99 -3.75
C MET A 92 1.62 26.63 -4.78
N VAL A 93 0.69 25.85 -5.34
CA VAL A 93 -0.23 26.30 -6.40
C VAL A 93 -1.48 26.97 -5.83
N GLY A 94 -1.80 26.73 -4.55
CA GLY A 94 -2.99 27.26 -3.90
C GLY A 94 -4.27 26.49 -4.22
N THR A 95 -4.15 25.21 -4.56
CA THR A 95 -5.27 24.32 -4.92
C THR A 95 -5.87 23.56 -3.74
N ASP A 96 -5.62 24.03 -2.51
CA ASP A 96 -5.98 23.42 -1.23
C ASP A 96 -5.52 21.96 -1.08
N THR A 97 -6.27 21.02 -1.65
CA THR A 97 -6.05 19.57 -1.52
C THR A 97 -6.29 18.78 -2.81
N VAL A 98 -6.48 19.45 -3.95
CA VAL A 98 -6.88 18.79 -5.21
C VAL A 98 -5.81 17.82 -5.70
N VAL A 99 -4.55 18.25 -5.77
CA VAL A 99 -3.44 17.43 -6.27
C VAL A 99 -3.17 16.27 -5.33
N ARG A 100 -3.16 16.50 -4.02
CA ARG A 100 -3.04 15.48 -2.98
C ARG A 100 -4.13 14.45 -3.10
N THR A 101 -5.39 14.87 -3.19
CA THR A 101 -6.53 13.95 -3.22
C THR A 101 -6.51 13.10 -4.48
N ALA A 102 -6.22 13.70 -5.65
CA ALA A 102 -6.08 12.96 -6.90
C ALA A 102 -4.93 11.93 -6.83
N THR A 103 -3.80 12.32 -6.24
CA THR A 103 -2.66 11.41 -6.03
C THR A 103 -3.03 10.23 -5.14
N ILE A 104 -3.71 10.49 -4.02
CA ILE A 104 -4.17 9.45 -3.10
C ILE A 104 -5.13 8.49 -3.80
N LEU A 105 -6.13 9.01 -4.52
CA LEU A 105 -7.10 8.19 -5.27
C LEU A 105 -6.42 7.31 -6.33
N PHE A 106 -5.43 7.86 -7.03
CA PHE A 106 -4.63 7.09 -7.99
C PHE A 106 -3.91 5.91 -7.31
N PHE A 107 -3.28 6.13 -6.16
CA PHE A 107 -2.61 5.06 -5.43
C PHE A 107 -3.56 4.08 -4.76
N ILE A 108 -4.76 4.51 -4.34
CA ILE A 108 -5.81 3.59 -3.91
C ILE A 108 -6.17 2.63 -5.04
N GLY A 109 -6.31 3.14 -6.27
CA GLY A 109 -6.52 2.30 -7.45
C GLY A 109 -5.37 1.31 -7.69
N ASN A 110 -4.12 1.76 -7.62
CA ASN A 110 -2.94 0.89 -7.82
C ASN A 110 -2.84 -0.21 -6.76
N GLU A 111 -2.98 0.12 -5.49
CA GLU A 111 -2.97 -0.87 -4.40
C GLU A 111 -4.17 -1.81 -4.52
N GLY A 112 -5.35 -1.29 -4.89
CA GLY A 112 -6.54 -2.09 -5.16
C GLY A 112 -6.32 -3.13 -6.28
N LEU A 113 -5.67 -2.75 -7.38
CA LEU A 113 -5.29 -3.71 -8.43
C LEU A 113 -4.36 -4.80 -7.89
N SER A 114 -3.39 -4.45 -7.04
CA SER A 114 -2.48 -5.43 -6.43
C SER A 114 -3.21 -6.38 -5.45
N VAL A 115 -4.19 -5.88 -4.70
CA VAL A 115 -5.08 -6.71 -3.87
C VAL A 115 -5.84 -7.71 -4.74
N ILE A 116 -6.45 -7.25 -5.84
CA ILE A 116 -7.22 -8.11 -6.74
C ILE A 116 -6.31 -9.18 -7.35
N GLU A 117 -5.08 -8.84 -7.73
CA GLU A 117 -4.09 -9.81 -8.20
C GLU A 117 -3.79 -10.86 -7.12
N ASN A 118 -3.48 -10.45 -5.88
CA ASN A 118 -3.22 -11.38 -4.79
C ASN A 118 -4.41 -12.32 -4.54
N ILE A 119 -5.65 -11.80 -4.58
CA ILE A 119 -6.88 -12.57 -4.44
C ILE A 119 -7.02 -13.61 -5.58
N GLY A 120 -6.67 -13.23 -6.81
CA GLY A 120 -6.63 -14.16 -7.95
C GLY A 120 -5.65 -15.30 -7.77
N LEU A 121 -4.47 -15.01 -7.20
CA LEU A 121 -3.47 -16.04 -6.88
C LEU A 121 -3.93 -17.00 -5.78
N MET A 122 -4.86 -16.58 -4.91
CA MET A 122 -5.53 -17.44 -3.92
C MET A 122 -6.64 -18.31 -4.53
N GLY A 123 -7.00 -18.12 -5.80
CA GLY A 123 -8.00 -18.92 -6.50
C GLY A 123 -9.45 -18.47 -6.28
N VAL A 124 -9.67 -17.25 -5.80
CA VAL A 124 -11.03 -16.70 -5.69
C VAL A 124 -11.60 -16.49 -7.10
N PRO A 125 -12.79 -17.04 -7.41
CA PRO A 125 -13.35 -16.95 -8.75
C PRO A 125 -13.76 -15.51 -9.08
N PHE A 126 -13.28 -15.01 -10.21
CA PHE A 126 -13.70 -13.73 -10.77
C PHE A 126 -14.63 -13.93 -11.96
N PRO A 127 -15.59 -13.01 -12.20
CA PRO A 127 -16.34 -13.00 -13.43
C PRO A 127 -15.41 -12.79 -14.64
N PRO A 128 -15.76 -13.32 -15.83
CA PRO A 128 -14.88 -13.28 -17.01
C PRO A 128 -14.36 -11.87 -17.36
N SER A 129 -15.18 -10.84 -17.20
CA SER A 129 -14.80 -9.46 -17.49
C SER A 129 -13.63 -8.96 -16.62
N ILE A 130 -13.62 -9.29 -15.33
CA ILE A 130 -12.55 -8.89 -14.41
C ILE A 130 -11.29 -9.70 -14.71
N LYS A 131 -11.43 -11.00 -14.93
CA LYS A 131 -10.30 -11.88 -15.26
C LYS A 131 -9.59 -11.42 -16.54
N ASN A 132 -10.35 -11.14 -17.60
CA ASN A 132 -9.80 -10.66 -18.87
C ASN A 132 -9.10 -9.31 -18.73
N ALA A 133 -9.67 -8.39 -17.93
CA ALA A 133 -9.04 -7.10 -17.67
C ALA A 133 -7.70 -7.25 -16.94
N LEU A 134 -7.64 -8.10 -15.90
CA LEU A 134 -6.40 -8.38 -15.17
C LEU A 134 -5.33 -9.01 -16.06
N GLU A 135 -5.69 -10.01 -16.87
CA GLU A 135 -4.77 -10.66 -17.80
C GLU A 135 -4.23 -9.67 -18.87
N ALA A 136 -5.07 -8.76 -19.35
CA ALA A 136 -4.66 -7.72 -20.29
C ALA A 136 -3.68 -6.71 -19.65
N LEU A 137 -3.85 -6.40 -18.37
CA LEU A 137 -2.93 -5.54 -17.61
C LEU A 137 -1.57 -6.22 -17.40
N GLN A 138 -1.55 -7.51 -17.05
CA GLN A 138 -0.31 -8.28 -16.90
C GLN A 138 0.49 -8.36 -18.20
N LYS A 139 -0.17 -8.68 -19.33
CA LYS A 139 0.48 -8.73 -20.65
C LYS A 139 1.11 -7.41 -21.09
N LYS A 140 0.59 -6.27 -20.62
CA LYS A 140 1.18 -4.94 -20.89
C LYS A 140 2.38 -4.62 -20.01
N SER A 141 2.49 -5.22 -18.82
CA SER A 141 3.61 -4.99 -17.90
C SER A 141 4.86 -5.83 -18.22
N GLU A 142 4.73 -6.87 -19.06
CA GLU A 142 5.83 -7.74 -19.50
C GLU A 142 6.51 -7.28 -20.81
N LYS A 143 6.10 -6.14 -21.37
CA LYS A 143 6.76 -5.46 -22.50
C LYS A 143 7.52 -4.23 -22.02
#